data_AF-A0A9R0HYF0-F1
#
_entry.id   AF-A0A9R0HYF0-F1
#
_cell.length_a   1.000
_cell.length_b   1.000
_cell.length_c   1.000
_cell.angle_alpha   90.00
_cell.angle_beta   90.00
_cell.angle_gamma   90.00
#
_symmetry.space_group_name_H-M   'P 1'
#
loop_
_entity.id
_entity.type
_entity.pdbx_description
1 polymer ?
#
loop_
_entity_poly.entity_id
_entity_poly.type
_entity_poly.pdbx_seq_one_letter_code
_entity_poly.pdbx_strand_id
1 'polypeptide(L)'
;MSKQGPPKHQNKFAWKPNLGRKINETEPGGRFRPLSEVTGVCPRCRDQIEWKRKYGKYKPLVEPSKCQKCSKRAVRQAYHNLCTGCAKEQGVCAKCCSRVGHLVGRDSVEVEAEQKVLEEAIKNARERDRRTLLRSMNKDKSKGEDKAPAAVQEGKVEELFSAVSLDEYAELSRDDIDGGDCEHDQDVKICN
;
A
#
# COMPACT_ATOMS: atom_id res chain seq x y z
N MET A 1 42.95 13.58 -9.82
CA MET A 1 42.16 12.41 -9.35
C MET A 1 40.88 12.92 -8.72
N SER A 2 39.73 12.67 -9.35
CA SER A 2 38.42 12.99 -8.78
C SER A 2 38.21 12.15 -7.52
N LYS A 3 37.94 12.78 -6.39
CA LYS A 3 37.61 12.08 -5.14
C LYS A 3 36.29 11.33 -5.35
N GLN A 4 36.39 10.04 -5.67
CA GLN A 4 35.26 9.14 -5.82
C GLN A 4 34.98 8.52 -4.45
N GLY A 5 33.80 8.81 -3.88
CA GLY A 5 33.37 8.24 -2.62
C GLY A 5 32.44 9.17 -1.84
N PRO A 6 31.63 8.62 -0.92
CA PRO A 6 30.82 9.42 -0.01
C PRO A 6 31.70 10.36 0.82
N PRO A 7 31.19 11.53 1.25
CA PRO A 7 31.95 12.43 2.10
C PRO A 7 32.39 11.74 3.40
N LYS A 8 33.66 11.94 3.78
CA LYS A 8 34.28 11.37 5.00
C LYS A 8 33.46 11.64 6.27
N HIS A 9 32.79 12.79 6.33
CA HIS A 9 31.86 13.14 7.39
C HIS A 9 30.44 13.11 6.84
N GLN A 10 29.67 12.08 7.22
CA GLN A 10 28.26 11.99 6.91
C GLN A 10 27.42 12.62 8.04
N ASN A 11 26.31 13.26 7.68
CA ASN A 11 25.40 13.83 8.67
C ASN A 11 24.69 12.70 9.44
N LYS A 12 24.80 12.71 10.76
CA LYS A 12 24.09 11.76 11.65
C LYS A 12 22.58 12.04 11.75
N PHE A 13 22.19 13.30 11.56
CA PHE A 13 20.79 13.74 11.65
C PHE A 13 20.38 14.49 10.40
N ALA A 14 19.17 14.21 9.91
CA ALA A 14 18.58 14.95 8.81
C ALA A 14 18.04 16.30 9.33
N TRP A 15 18.43 17.39 8.68
CA TRP A 15 17.89 18.72 8.99
C TRP A 15 16.37 18.75 8.74
N LYS A 16 15.62 19.18 9.76
CA LYS A 16 14.16 19.32 9.71
C LYS A 16 13.82 20.81 9.58
N PRO A 17 13.37 21.29 8.41
CA PRO A 17 13.15 22.72 8.15
C PRO A 17 12.10 23.36 9.06
N ASN A 18 11.07 22.60 9.43
CA ASN A 18 9.95 23.08 10.24
C ASN A 18 10.05 22.65 11.71
N LEU A 19 11.23 22.24 12.16
CA LEU A 19 11.43 21.87 13.56
C LEU A 19 11.22 23.10 14.45
N GLY A 20 10.24 23.04 15.36
CA GLY A 20 9.91 24.14 16.25
C GLY A 20 9.00 25.23 15.66
N ARG A 21 8.57 25.12 14.39
CA ARG A 21 7.51 26.00 13.85
C ARG A 21 6.14 25.36 14.03
N LYS A 22 5.20 26.10 14.62
CA LYS A 22 3.78 25.73 14.60
C LYS A 22 3.25 25.98 13.19
N ILE A 23 2.92 24.92 12.47
CA ILE A 23 2.26 25.02 11.16
C ILE A 23 0.77 25.14 11.43
N ASN A 24 0.11 26.13 10.82
CA ASN A 24 -1.34 26.24 10.90
C ASN A 24 -1.98 25.02 10.24
N GLU A 25 -2.95 24.39 10.88
CA GLU A 25 -3.51 23.11 10.41
C GLU A 25 -4.21 23.21 9.04
N THR A 26 -4.61 24.43 8.66
CA THR A 26 -5.26 24.78 7.38
C THR A 26 -4.28 25.00 6.22
N GLU A 27 -2.99 25.19 6.50
CA GLU A 27 -1.99 25.39 5.44
C GLU A 27 -1.71 24.08 4.67
N PRO A 28 -1.30 24.16 3.38
CA PRO A 28 -0.91 22.99 2.60
C PRO A 28 0.22 22.20 3.29
N GLY A 29 -0.09 20.98 3.73
CA GLY A 29 0.82 20.11 4.48
C GLY A 29 0.51 20.04 5.97
N GLY A 30 -0.48 20.79 6.44
CA GLY A 30 -1.12 20.62 7.73
C GLY A 30 -2.07 19.42 7.76
N ARG A 31 -2.60 19.14 8.95
CA ARG A 31 -3.48 17.98 9.22
C ARG A 31 -4.74 17.98 8.35
N PHE A 32 -5.35 19.15 8.16
CA PHE A 32 -6.61 19.28 7.42
C PHE A 32 -6.42 19.47 5.91
N ARG A 33 -5.21 19.80 5.47
CA ARG A 33 -4.90 20.01 4.05
C ARG A 33 -3.63 19.28 3.63
N PRO A 34 -3.63 17.93 3.64
CA PRO A 34 -2.47 17.14 3.25
C PRO A 34 -2.08 17.43 1.79
N LEU A 35 -0.79 17.30 1.47
CA LEU A 35 -0.34 17.40 0.09
C LEU A 35 -0.81 16.17 -0.69
N SER A 36 -1.43 16.40 -1.84
CA SER A 36 -1.82 15.34 -2.77
C SER A 36 -0.62 14.46 -3.13
N GLU A 37 -0.84 13.18 -3.38
CA GLU A 37 0.19 12.28 -3.87
C GLU A 37 0.77 12.77 -5.21
N VAL A 38 2.06 12.54 -5.43
CA VAL A 38 2.73 12.90 -6.67
C VAL A 38 2.49 11.78 -7.69
N THR A 39 1.69 12.05 -8.72
CA THR A 39 1.28 11.04 -9.72
C THR A 39 1.57 11.51 -11.15
N GLY A 40 1.68 10.58 -12.10
CA GLY A 40 1.92 10.87 -13.51
C GLY A 40 3.34 11.38 -13.83
N VAL A 41 4.32 11.13 -12.96
CA VAL A 41 5.73 11.53 -13.15
C VAL A 41 6.67 10.36 -13.11
N CYS A 42 7.85 10.48 -13.73
CA CYS A 42 8.89 9.45 -13.61
C CYS A 42 9.45 9.38 -12.17
N PRO A 43 10.05 8.26 -11.75
CA PRO A 43 10.63 8.09 -10.41
C PRO A 43 11.59 9.22 -10.03
N ARG A 44 12.47 9.60 -10.97
CA ARG A 44 13.43 10.70 -10.78
C ARG A 44 12.75 12.04 -10.48
N CYS A 45 11.64 12.33 -11.16
CA CYS A 45 10.88 13.57 -10.95
C CYS A 45 10.07 13.52 -9.65
N ARG A 46 9.55 12.35 -9.28
CA ARG A 46 8.93 12.13 -7.98
C ARG A 46 9.90 12.44 -6.85
N ASP A 47 11.10 11.85 -6.88
CA ASP A 47 12.11 12.07 -5.84
C ASP A 47 12.47 13.54 -5.68
N GLN A 48 12.56 14.29 -6.78
CA GLN A 48 12.79 15.73 -6.75
C GLN A 48 11.66 16.49 -6.07
N ILE A 49 10.39 16.13 -6.34
CA ILE A 49 9.23 16.77 -5.72
C ILE A 49 9.15 16.41 -4.24
N GLU A 50 9.32 15.14 -3.90
CA GLU A 50 9.33 14.66 -2.51
C GLU A 50 10.46 15.27 -1.69
N TRP A 51 11.65 15.40 -2.26
CA TRP A 51 12.76 16.11 -1.63
C TRP A 51 12.36 17.57 -1.32
N LYS A 52 11.72 18.28 -2.27
CA LYS A 52 11.23 19.64 -2.00
C LYS A 52 10.20 19.68 -0.86
N ARG A 53 9.31 18.68 -0.77
CA ARG A 53 8.33 18.55 0.33
C ARG A 53 9.05 18.34 1.66
N LYS A 54 9.98 17.38 1.71
CA LYS A 54 10.73 17.01 2.92
C LYS A 54 11.58 18.15 3.48
N TYR A 55 12.16 18.95 2.58
CA TYR A 55 13.06 20.06 2.94
C TYR A 55 12.38 21.44 2.93
N GLY A 56 11.04 21.50 2.89
CA GLY A 56 10.30 22.77 3.02
C GLY A 56 10.50 23.73 1.85
N LYS A 57 11.02 23.25 0.71
CA LYS A 57 11.25 24.03 -0.52
C LYS A 57 10.10 23.88 -1.53
N TYR A 58 9.03 23.20 -1.14
CA TYR A 58 7.87 22.94 -1.97
C TYR A 58 6.97 24.17 -2.04
N LYS A 59 6.68 24.62 -3.25
CA LYS A 59 5.77 25.73 -3.54
C LYS A 59 4.48 25.14 -4.14
N PRO A 60 3.37 25.09 -3.38
CA PRO A 60 2.09 24.64 -3.92
C PRO A 60 1.56 25.64 -4.96
N LEU A 61 0.68 25.16 -5.84
CA LEU A 61 -0.09 26.03 -6.73
C LEU A 61 -1.30 26.55 -5.97
N VAL A 62 -1.53 27.87 -6.05
CA VAL A 62 -2.78 28.50 -5.61
C VAL A 62 -3.84 28.35 -6.71
N GLU A 63 -3.43 28.58 -7.96
CA GLU A 63 -4.28 28.42 -9.14
C GLU A 63 -3.71 27.37 -10.12
N PRO A 64 -4.55 26.73 -10.93
CA PRO A 64 -4.09 25.82 -11.97
C PRO A 64 -3.18 26.52 -13.00
N SER A 65 -2.05 25.88 -13.30
CA SER A 65 -1.11 26.35 -14.31
C SER A 65 -1.56 25.96 -15.74
N LYS A 66 -1.01 26.65 -16.74
CA LYS A 66 -1.24 26.39 -18.17
C LYS A 66 -0.48 25.13 -18.59
N CYS A 67 -1.20 24.19 -19.22
CA CYS A 67 -0.60 22.99 -19.80
C CYS A 67 0.17 23.33 -21.08
N GLN A 68 1.38 22.78 -21.25
CA GLN A 68 2.21 23.00 -22.44
C GLN A 68 1.66 22.32 -23.71
N LYS A 69 0.71 21.37 -23.61
CA LYS A 69 0.12 20.66 -24.75
C LYS A 69 -1.23 21.23 -25.15
N CYS A 70 -2.23 21.15 -24.27
CA CYS A 70 -3.57 21.64 -24.58
C CYS A 70 -3.75 23.15 -24.37
N SER A 71 -2.74 23.87 -23.84
CA SER A 71 -2.80 25.30 -23.54
C SER A 71 -3.92 25.75 -22.57
N LYS A 72 -4.70 24.81 -22.01
CA LYS A 72 -5.71 25.06 -20.99
C LYS A 72 -5.08 25.17 -19.61
N ARG A 73 -5.67 25.96 -18.71
CA ARG A 73 -5.30 26.03 -17.27
C ARG A 73 -5.81 24.80 -16.52
N ALA A 74 -5.21 23.64 -16.81
CA ALA A 74 -5.65 22.34 -16.30
C ALA A 74 -4.58 21.64 -15.42
N VAL A 75 -3.41 22.26 -15.21
CA VAL A 75 -2.34 21.68 -14.40
C VAL A 75 -2.59 22.01 -12.93
N ARG A 76 -3.10 21.02 -12.19
CA ARG A 76 -3.43 21.17 -10.75
C ARG A 76 -2.28 20.77 -9.82
N GLN A 77 -1.36 19.92 -10.26
CA GLN A 77 -0.21 19.50 -9.45
C GLN A 77 0.97 20.46 -9.61
N ALA A 78 1.66 20.76 -8.50
CA ALA A 78 2.81 21.65 -8.55
C ALA A 78 4.01 21.02 -9.26
N TYR A 79 4.83 21.84 -9.91
CA TYR A 79 5.99 21.42 -10.71
C TYR A 79 5.68 20.53 -11.93
N HIS A 80 4.42 20.47 -12.34
CA HIS A 80 4.00 19.81 -13.56
C HIS A 80 3.94 20.81 -14.72
N ASN A 81 4.30 20.36 -15.91
CA ASN A 81 4.22 21.11 -17.16
C ASN A 81 3.02 20.68 -18.01
N LEU A 82 2.56 19.43 -17.82
CA LEU A 82 1.42 18.85 -18.51
C LEU A 82 0.27 18.60 -17.54
N CYS A 83 -0.97 18.71 -18.03
CA CYS A 83 -2.11 18.22 -17.28
C CYS A 83 -2.16 16.68 -17.33
N THR A 84 -2.92 16.08 -16.42
CA THR A 84 -3.04 14.62 -16.31
C THR A 84 -3.54 13.98 -17.61
N GLY A 85 -4.54 14.58 -18.27
CA GLY A 85 -5.05 14.09 -19.57
C GLY A 85 -3.96 14.05 -20.65
N CYS A 86 -3.27 15.18 -20.88
CA CYS A 86 -2.23 15.23 -21.89
C CYS A 86 -1.01 14.35 -21.57
N ALA A 87 -0.68 14.16 -20.30
CA ALA A 87 0.41 13.27 -19.90
C ALA A 87 0.06 11.80 -20.19
N LYS A 88 -1.19 11.39 -19.96
CA LYS A 88 -1.71 10.04 -20.25
C LYS A 88 -1.80 9.77 -21.74
N GLU A 89 -2.44 10.66 -22.50
CA GLU A 89 -2.59 10.53 -23.97
C GLU A 89 -1.24 10.35 -24.68
N GLN A 90 -0.21 11.03 -24.19
CA GLN A 90 1.13 10.97 -24.78
C GLN A 90 2.02 9.88 -24.17
N GLY A 91 1.66 9.35 -22.99
CA GLY A 91 2.46 8.40 -22.22
C GLY A 91 3.82 8.98 -21.79
N VAL A 92 3.85 10.22 -21.32
CA VAL A 92 5.09 10.93 -20.94
C VAL A 92 5.01 11.48 -19.51
N CYS A 93 6.18 11.70 -18.89
CA CYS A 93 6.23 12.31 -17.57
C CYS A 93 5.66 13.74 -17.59
N ALA A 94 4.70 14.02 -16.70
CA ALA A 94 4.04 15.31 -16.65
C ALA A 94 4.95 16.48 -16.21
N LYS A 95 6.13 16.18 -15.63
CA LYS A 95 7.13 17.17 -15.22
C LYS A 95 8.21 17.37 -16.28
N CYS A 96 8.96 16.33 -16.64
CA CYS A 96 10.09 16.48 -17.58
C CYS A 96 9.71 16.26 -19.05
N CYS A 97 8.47 15.88 -19.35
CA CYS A 97 7.98 15.60 -20.70
C CYS A 97 8.72 14.47 -21.44
N SER A 98 9.59 13.73 -20.74
CA SER A 98 10.33 12.60 -21.31
C SER A 98 9.45 11.34 -21.30
N ARG A 99 9.56 10.54 -22.36
CA ARG A 99 9.00 9.19 -22.39
C ARG A 99 9.84 8.30 -21.49
N VAL A 100 9.19 7.62 -20.55
CA VAL A 100 9.84 6.71 -19.59
C VAL A 100 9.06 5.41 -19.54
N GLY A 101 9.73 4.30 -19.25
CA GLY A 101 9.07 2.98 -19.19
C GLY A 101 8.08 2.83 -18.03
N HIS A 102 8.19 3.65 -16.99
CA HIS A 102 7.30 3.61 -15.84
C HIS A 102 7.00 5.02 -15.30
N LEU A 103 5.71 5.30 -15.10
CA LEU A 103 5.21 6.50 -14.43
C LEU A 103 4.68 6.12 -13.05
N VAL A 104 4.91 7.00 -12.08
CA VAL A 104 4.52 6.79 -10.70
C VAL A 104 3.08 7.26 -10.48
N GLY A 105 2.33 6.49 -9.70
CA GLY A 105 0.94 6.75 -9.33
C GLY A 105 -0.02 5.91 -10.15
N ARG A 106 -0.95 5.24 -9.47
CA ARG A 106 -2.05 4.53 -10.11
C ARG A 106 -3.14 5.51 -10.55
N ASP A 107 -3.89 5.12 -11.56
CA ASP A 107 -5.04 5.90 -11.98
C ASP A 107 -6.13 5.84 -10.91
N SER A 108 -6.63 7.00 -10.48
CA SER A 108 -7.68 7.07 -9.45
C SER A 108 -8.92 6.27 -9.82
N VAL A 109 -9.24 6.21 -11.12
CA VAL A 109 -10.35 5.41 -11.66
C VAL A 109 -10.09 3.91 -11.54
N GLU A 110 -8.85 3.49 -11.80
CA GLU A 110 -8.44 2.08 -11.67
C GLU A 110 -8.47 1.66 -10.20
N VAL A 111 -7.95 2.50 -9.30
CA VAL A 111 -8.00 2.26 -7.86
C VAL A 111 -9.44 2.21 -7.34
N GLU A 112 -10.32 3.10 -7.79
CA GLU A 112 -11.74 3.06 -7.42
C GLU A 112 -12.45 1.81 -7.95
N ALA A 113 -12.12 1.36 -9.17
CA ALA A 113 -12.65 0.12 -9.72
C ALA A 113 -12.15 -1.11 -8.93
N GLU A 114 -10.86 -1.17 -8.62
CA GLU A 114 -10.26 -2.20 -7.78
C GLU A 114 -10.92 -2.24 -6.39
N GLN A 115 -11.19 -1.08 -5.78
CA GLN A 115 -11.89 -0.99 -4.50
C GLN A 115 -13.33 -1.50 -4.57
N LYS A 116 -14.07 -1.17 -5.64
CA LYS A 116 -15.44 -1.68 -5.84
C LYS A 116 -15.47 -3.19 -6.03
N VAL A 117 -14.56 -3.73 -6.84
CA VAL A 117 -14.42 -5.18 -7.04
C VAL A 117 -14.09 -5.87 -5.70
N LEU A 118 -13.21 -5.29 -4.90
CA LEU A 118 -12.90 -5.81 -3.57
C LEU A 118 -14.12 -5.76 -2.65
N GLU A 119 -14.88 -4.66 -2.65
CA GLU A 119 -16.08 -4.52 -1.84
C GLU A 119 -17.16 -5.54 -2.26
N GLU A 120 -17.36 -5.75 -3.56
CA GLU A 120 -18.28 -6.75 -4.10
C GLU A 120 -17.84 -8.17 -3.76
N ALA A 121 -16.53 -8.47 -3.84
CA ALA A 121 -15.98 -9.75 -3.40
C ALA A 121 -16.23 -9.99 -1.91
N ILE A 122 -16.09 -8.96 -1.06
CA ILE A 122 -16.39 -9.06 0.38
C ILE A 122 -17.90 -9.27 0.62
N LYS A 123 -18.77 -8.62 -0.17
CA LYS A 123 -20.23 -8.80 -0.07
C LYS A 123 -20.68 -10.21 -0.47
N ASN A 124 -20.04 -10.78 -1.49
CA ASN A 124 -20.34 -12.12 -1.99
C ASN A 124 -19.55 -13.23 -1.26
N ALA A 125 -18.60 -12.88 -0.39
CA ALA A 125 -17.85 -13.83 0.41
C ALA A 125 -18.76 -14.55 1.41
N ARG A 126 -18.37 -15.77 1.80
CA ARG A 126 -19.07 -16.54 2.83
C ARG A 126 -19.10 -15.75 4.14
N GLU A 127 -20.21 -15.81 4.87
CA GLU A 127 -20.43 -15.02 6.09
C GLU A 127 -19.30 -15.18 7.13
N ARG A 128 -18.72 -16.39 7.24
CA ARG A 128 -17.57 -16.67 8.12
C ARG A 128 -16.33 -15.83 7.74
N ASP A 129 -16.05 -15.71 6.45
CA ASP A 129 -14.87 -15.02 5.93
C ASP A 129 -15.09 -13.51 6.01
N ARG A 130 -16.29 -13.03 5.66
CA ARG A 130 -16.71 -11.64 5.82
C ARG A 130 -16.56 -11.16 7.27
N ARG A 131 -17.05 -11.92 8.25
CA ARG A 131 -16.90 -11.60 9.69
C ARG A 131 -15.44 -11.63 10.14
N THR A 132 -14.63 -12.51 9.58
CA THR A 132 -13.20 -12.60 9.90
C THR A 132 -12.45 -11.37 9.41
N LEU A 133 -12.71 -10.93 8.18
CA LEU A 133 -12.19 -9.67 7.62
C LEU A 133 -12.64 -8.45 8.42
N LEU A 134 -13.92 -8.36 8.80
CA LEU A 134 -14.42 -7.25 9.61
C LEU A 134 -13.75 -7.19 10.99
N ARG A 135 -13.50 -8.35 11.60
CA ARG A 135 -12.78 -8.42 12.89
C ARG A 135 -11.32 -8.00 12.76
N SER A 136 -10.61 -8.41 11.70
CA SER A 136 -9.23 -7.97 11.48
C SER A 136 -9.18 -6.46 11.26
N MET A 137 -10.06 -5.91 10.42
CA MET A 137 -10.15 -4.45 10.19
C MET A 137 -10.44 -3.66 11.48
N ASN A 138 -11.31 -4.17 12.35
CA ASN A 138 -11.62 -3.51 13.64
C ASN A 138 -10.48 -3.67 14.66
N LYS A 139 -9.75 -4.80 14.63
CA LYS A 139 -8.56 -5.04 15.47
C LYS A 139 -7.39 -4.12 15.11
N ASP A 140 -7.25 -3.78 13.83
CA ASP A 140 -6.21 -2.85 13.37
C ASP A 140 -6.58 -1.40 13.70
N LYS A 141 -7.87 -1.05 13.70
CA LYS A 141 -8.37 0.25 14.18
C LYS A 141 -8.15 0.45 15.68
N SER A 142 -8.38 -0.58 16.50
CA SER A 142 -8.19 -0.48 17.96
C SER A 142 -6.71 -0.49 18.39
N LYS A 143 -5.79 -0.90 17.53
CA LYS A 143 -4.34 -0.80 17.75
C LYS A 143 -3.74 0.53 17.27
N GLY A 144 -4.53 1.39 16.64
CA GLY A 144 -4.08 2.66 16.04
C GLY A 144 -4.02 3.86 16.98
N GLU A 145 -4.51 3.75 18.22
CA GLU A 145 -4.57 4.90 19.16
C GLU A 145 -3.46 4.91 20.22
N ASP A 146 -2.74 3.81 20.46
CA ASP A 146 -1.56 3.81 21.33
C ASP A 146 -0.55 2.75 20.89
N LYS A 147 0.46 3.16 20.10
CA LYS A 147 1.87 2.70 20.19
C LYS A 147 2.71 3.23 19.01
N ALA A 148 3.78 3.94 19.37
CA ALA A 148 4.92 4.19 18.49
C ALA A 148 5.55 2.87 18.01
N PRO A 149 6.20 2.81 16.82
CA PRO A 149 6.82 1.59 16.34
C PRO A 149 8.08 1.30 17.16
N ALA A 150 7.98 0.33 18.07
CA ALA A 150 9.15 -0.37 18.59
C ALA A 150 9.67 -1.28 17.47
N ALA A 151 10.99 -1.22 17.25
CA ALA A 151 11.73 -2.06 16.33
C ALA A 151 11.37 -3.53 16.53
N VAL A 152 10.88 -4.19 15.48
CA VAL A 152 10.87 -5.66 15.41
C VAL A 152 12.28 -6.05 15.01
N GLN A 153 12.99 -6.68 15.94
CA GLN A 153 14.25 -7.36 15.67
C GLN A 153 13.96 -8.54 14.73
N GLU A 154 14.66 -8.53 13.61
CA GLU A 154 14.81 -9.69 12.73
C GLU A 154 15.50 -10.82 13.52
N GLY A 155 14.94 -12.03 13.46
CA GLY A 155 15.60 -13.24 13.97
C GLY A 155 14.77 -14.05 14.96
N LYS A 156 13.68 -14.70 14.49
CA LYS A 156 13.20 -16.03 14.94
C LYS A 156 11.96 -16.49 14.15
N VAL A 157 12.07 -16.61 12.82
CA VAL A 157 11.03 -17.29 12.00
C VAL A 157 11.65 -18.44 11.18
N GLU A 158 12.94 -18.72 11.37
CA GLU A 158 13.69 -19.65 10.52
C GLU A 158 13.92 -21.03 11.16
N GLU A 159 13.10 -21.45 12.13
CA GLU A 159 13.29 -22.74 12.80
C GLU A 159 11.98 -23.39 13.28
N LEU A 160 10.90 -23.29 12.50
CA LEU A 160 9.67 -24.07 12.75
C LEU A 160 9.01 -24.66 11.50
N PHE A 161 9.76 -24.72 10.39
CA PHE A 161 9.43 -25.53 9.22
C PHE A 161 10.70 -26.22 8.74
N SER A 162 11.28 -27.04 9.60
CA SER A 162 12.33 -27.98 9.19
C SER A 162 11.67 -29.23 8.65
N ALA A 163 11.80 -29.39 7.34
CA ALA A 163 11.51 -30.52 6.48
C ALA A 163 11.10 -31.85 7.16
N VAL A 164 9.80 -32.11 7.17
CA VAL A 164 9.26 -33.46 6.93
C VAL A 164 8.42 -33.35 5.66
N SER A 165 8.70 -34.22 4.69
CA SER A 165 8.04 -34.24 3.40
C SER A 165 6.53 -34.42 3.58
N LEU A 166 5.74 -33.63 2.83
CA LEU A 166 4.27 -33.67 2.81
C LEU A 166 3.70 -35.08 2.55
N ASP A 167 4.50 -35.98 1.95
CA ASP A 167 4.15 -37.38 1.67
C ASP A 167 4.03 -38.26 2.92
N GLU A 168 4.73 -37.95 4.02
CA GLU A 168 4.77 -38.82 5.21
C GLU A 168 3.53 -38.67 6.11
N TYR A 169 2.83 -37.52 6.04
CA TYR A 169 1.59 -37.28 6.81
C TYR A 169 0.36 -37.98 6.22
N ALA A 170 0.36 -38.25 4.91
CA ALA A 170 -0.77 -38.89 4.23
C ALA A 170 -0.86 -40.39 4.52
N GLU A 171 0.26 -41.04 4.83
CA GLU A 171 0.34 -42.49 5.09
C GLU A 171 -0.14 -42.87 6.50
N LEU A 172 -0.02 -41.98 7.49
CA LEU A 172 -0.45 -42.26 8.88
C LEU A 172 -1.97 -42.19 9.12
N SER A 173 -2.76 -41.84 8.11
CA SER A 173 -4.22 -41.75 8.23
C SER A 173 -4.97 -42.97 7.69
N ARG A 174 -4.24 -44.01 7.26
CA ARG A 174 -4.76 -45.30 6.81
C ARG A 174 -4.03 -46.39 7.59
N ASP A 175 -4.55 -46.76 8.76
CA ASP A 175 -4.43 -48.08 9.39
C ASP A 175 -4.85 -47.94 10.86
N ASP A 176 -6.10 -48.33 11.14
CA ASP A 176 -6.57 -48.93 12.39
C ASP A 176 -8.10 -49.13 12.28
N ILE A 177 -8.51 -50.11 11.46
CA ILE A 177 -9.78 -50.82 11.62
C ILE A 177 -9.41 -52.25 12.02
N ASP A 178 -9.73 -52.62 13.26
CA ASP A 178 -10.03 -53.99 13.68
C ASP A 178 -10.96 -53.84 14.91
N GLY A 179 -12.20 -54.31 14.97
CA GLY A 179 -12.74 -55.56 14.45
C GLY A 179 -13.13 -56.44 15.65
N GLY A 180 -14.29 -56.19 16.26
CA GLY A 180 -14.80 -56.96 17.40
C GLY A 180 -16.32 -57.11 17.35
N ASP A 181 -16.77 -58.28 16.93
CA ASP A 181 -18.13 -58.73 16.62
C ASP A 181 -18.97 -59.12 17.86
N CYS A 182 -20.29 -58.90 17.79
CA CYS A 182 -21.31 -59.79 18.37
C CYS A 182 -22.72 -59.46 17.86
N GLU A 183 -23.29 -60.37 17.07
CA GLU A 183 -24.67 -60.40 16.58
C GLU A 183 -25.72 -60.55 17.71
N HIS A 184 -26.89 -59.91 17.57
CA HIS A 184 -28.20 -60.57 17.78
C HIS A 184 -29.34 -59.77 17.11
N ASP A 185 -30.09 -60.47 16.25
CA ASP A 185 -31.39 -60.08 15.71
C ASP A 185 -32.42 -59.70 16.79
N GLN A 186 -33.26 -58.71 16.51
CA GLN A 186 -34.73 -58.87 16.42
C GLN A 186 -35.44 -57.50 16.40
N ASP A 187 -36.13 -57.27 15.28
CA ASP A 187 -37.54 -56.88 15.19
C ASP A 187 -38.06 -55.53 15.73
N VAL A 188 -38.70 -54.83 14.78
CA VAL A 188 -40.03 -54.20 14.91
C VAL A 188 -40.10 -52.80 15.56
N LYS A 189 -40.30 -51.75 14.75
CA LYS A 189 -41.63 -51.25 14.31
C LYS A 189 -41.50 -49.91 13.57
N ILE A 190 -41.99 -49.91 12.33
CA ILE A 190 -42.44 -48.72 11.60
C ILE A 190 -43.57 -48.06 12.38
N CYS A 191 -43.53 -46.74 12.55
CA CYS A 191 -44.70 -45.87 12.60
C CYS A 191 -44.34 -44.51 12.01
N ASN A 192 -45.24 -44.04 11.13
CA ASN A 192 -45.27 -42.76 10.42
C ASN A 192 -44.90 -41.53 11.27
#